data_AF-A0A419HJH9-F1
#
_entry.id   AF-A0A419HJH9-F1
#
_cell.length_a   1.000
_cell.length_b   1.000
_cell.length_c   1.000
_cell.angle_alpha   90.00
_cell.angle_beta   90.00
_cell.angle_gamma   90.00
#
_symmetry.space_group_name_H-M   'P 1'
#
loop_
_entity.id
_entity.type
_entity.pdbx_description
1 polymer ?
#
loop_
_entity_poly.entity_id
_entity_poly.type
_entity_poly.pdbx_seq_one_letter_code
_entity_poly.pdbx_strand_id
1 'polypeptide(L)'
;MAEEFTGFLAAKKRKVSRNTYRSYESHVRLYLGPHLGQVRRRKLRVRHLDAMYDAIAEHNELIAVYRESGDPRKVAAVKWQRPVGPTSIHRINGTLKTCLNRPVKEGLWW
;
A
#
# COMPACT_ATOMS: atom_id res chain seq x y z
N MET A 1 -1.94 11.56 -5.15
CA MET A 1 -1.02 10.44 -5.40
C MET A 1 -1.65 9.36 -6.26
N ALA A 2 -2.98 9.24 -6.30
CA ALA A 2 -3.68 8.17 -7.03
C ALA A 2 -3.19 8.00 -8.49
N GLU A 3 -3.13 9.10 -9.25
CA GLU A 3 -2.63 9.08 -10.64
C GLU A 3 -1.16 8.66 -10.73
N GLU A 4 -0.33 9.07 -9.76
CA GLU A 4 1.07 8.65 -9.71
C GLU A 4 1.21 7.15 -9.48
N PHE A 5 0.40 6.58 -8.60
CA PHE A 5 0.37 5.14 -8.35
C PHE A 5 -0.09 4.37 -9.59
N THR A 6 -1.13 4.84 -10.28
CA THR A 6 -1.60 4.24 -11.53
C THR A 6 -0.51 4.28 -12.60
N GLY A 7 0.12 5.46 -12.80
CA GLY A 7 1.22 5.62 -13.75
C GLY A 7 2.45 4.80 -13.40
N PHE A 8 2.74 4.64 -12.10
CA PHE A 8 3.81 3.77 -11.60
C PHE A 8 3.54 2.30 -11.94
N LEU A 9 2.34 1.78 -11.65
CA LEU A 9 1.97 0.40 -11.96
C LEU A 9 2.02 0.14 -13.47
N ALA A 10 1.47 1.04 -14.29
CA ALA A 10 1.53 0.94 -15.74
C ALA A 10 2.98 0.89 -16.25
N ALA A 11 3.87 1.72 -15.69
CA ALA A 11 5.29 1.73 -16.06
C ALA A 11 6.02 0.43 -15.63
N LYS A 12 5.66 -0.15 -14.48
CA LYS A 12 6.29 -1.37 -13.96
C LYS A 12 5.79 -2.64 -14.64
N LYS A 13 4.52 -2.70 -15.07
CA LYS A 13 3.89 -3.89 -15.67
C LYS A 13 4.71 -4.56 -16.77
N ARG A 14 5.44 -3.77 -17.58
CA ARG A 14 6.28 -4.26 -18.69
C ARG A 14 7.77 -4.40 -18.35
N LYS A 15 8.21 -3.92 -17.19
CA LYS A 15 9.64 -3.74 -16.85
C LYS A 15 10.13 -4.64 -15.72
N VAL A 16 9.23 -5.31 -14.99
CA VAL A 16 9.60 -6.17 -13.86
C VAL A 16 8.94 -7.53 -14.01
N SER A 17 9.46 -8.52 -13.26
CA SER A 17 8.86 -9.86 -13.21
C SER A 17 7.41 -9.80 -12.71
N ARG A 18 6.61 -10.80 -13.08
CA ARG A 18 5.21 -10.92 -12.67
C ARG A 18 5.04 -10.91 -11.15
N ASN A 19 5.94 -11.56 -10.40
CA ASN A 19 5.88 -11.61 -8.93
C ASN A 19 6.17 -10.25 -8.30
N THR A 20 7.17 -9.52 -8.82
CA THR A 20 7.47 -8.16 -8.37
C THR A 20 6.31 -7.22 -8.65
N TYR A 21 5.72 -7.29 -9.86
CA TYR A 21 4.54 -6.50 -10.20
C TYR A 21 3.36 -6.78 -9.27
N ARG A 22 3.03 -8.06 -9.03
CA ARG A 22 1.96 -8.45 -8.10
C ARG A 22 2.16 -7.90 -6.69
N SER A 23 3.40 -7.86 -6.22
CA SER A 23 3.74 -7.27 -4.92
C SER A 23 3.47 -5.76 -4.91
N TYR A 24 3.95 -5.03 -5.93
CA TYR A 24 3.69 -3.60 -6.06
C TYR A 24 2.21 -3.27 -6.17
N GLU A 25 1.48 -3.99 -7.01
CA GLU A 25 0.03 -3.83 -7.19
C GLU A 25 -0.71 -4.07 -5.87
N SER A 26 -0.33 -5.11 -5.11
CA SER A 26 -0.92 -5.38 -3.80
C SER A 26 -0.62 -4.27 -2.80
N HIS A 27 0.62 -3.77 -2.74
CA HIS A 27 0.96 -2.67 -1.83
C HIS A 27 0.19 -1.38 -2.17
N VAL A 28 0.06 -1.07 -3.46
CA VAL A 28 -0.70 0.09 -3.93
C VAL A 28 -2.19 -0.07 -3.61
N ARG A 29 -2.79 -1.20 -3.97
CA ARG A 29 -4.23 -1.41 -3.81
C ARG A 29 -4.65 -1.47 -2.34
N LEU A 30 -3.87 -2.15 -1.50
CA LEU A 30 -4.26 -2.43 -0.12
C LEU A 30 -3.86 -1.34 0.86
N TYR A 31 -2.76 -0.61 0.61
CA TYR A 31 -2.21 0.33 1.60
C TYR A 31 -1.99 1.73 1.03
N LEU A 32 -1.16 1.87 -0.01
CA LEU A 32 -0.79 3.22 -0.47
C LEU A 32 -1.97 3.99 -1.10
N GLY A 33 -2.79 3.32 -1.90
CA GLY A 33 -3.95 3.91 -2.57
C GLY A 33 -5.00 4.42 -1.59
N PRO A 34 -5.54 3.55 -0.70
CA PRO A 34 -6.54 3.95 0.28
C PRO A 34 -6.10 5.10 1.20
N HIS A 35 -4.85 5.08 1.67
CA HIS A 35 -4.40 6.04 2.70
C HIS A 35 -3.68 7.28 2.13
N LEU A 36 -2.94 7.13 1.03
CA LEU A 36 -2.11 8.21 0.48
C LEU A 36 -2.64 8.73 -0.87
N GLY A 37 -3.58 8.02 -1.52
CA GLY A 37 -4.07 8.33 -2.86
C GLY A 37 -4.58 9.77 -3.03
N GLN A 38 -5.30 10.27 -2.02
CA GLN A 38 -5.88 11.62 -1.99
C GLN A 38 -4.85 12.73 -1.68
N VAL A 39 -3.69 12.37 -1.11
CA VAL A 39 -2.63 13.33 -0.76
C VAL A 39 -1.96 13.81 -2.04
N ARG A 40 -1.69 15.11 -2.21
CA ARG A 40 -0.84 15.60 -3.30
C ARG A 40 0.63 15.29 -2.99
N ARG A 41 1.44 14.89 -3.98
CA ARG A 41 2.86 14.54 -3.77
C ARG A 41 3.65 15.59 -2.99
N ARG A 42 3.52 16.85 -3.36
CA ARG A 42 4.18 17.98 -2.67
C ARG A 42 3.73 18.16 -1.21
N LYS A 43 2.55 17.64 -0.86
CA LYS A 43 1.98 17.66 0.49
C LYS A 43 2.16 16.34 1.25
N LEU A 44 2.83 15.33 0.68
CA LEU A 44 3.13 14.10 1.41
C LEU A 44 4.08 14.43 2.57
N ARG A 45 3.78 13.90 3.76
CA ARG A 45 4.44 14.21 5.03
C ARG A 45 4.42 12.93 5.88
N VAL A 46 5.32 12.86 6.86
CA VAL A 46 5.47 11.70 7.77
C VAL A 46 4.14 11.33 8.42
N ARG A 47 3.37 12.30 8.92
CA ARG A 47 2.04 12.07 9.52
C ARG A 47 1.05 11.28 8.66
N HIS A 48 1.15 11.35 7.33
CA HIS A 48 0.27 10.57 6.45
C HIS A 48 0.69 9.09 6.40
N LEU A 49 1.99 8.82 6.55
CA LEU A 49 2.51 7.47 6.69
C LEU A 49 2.19 6.93 8.08
N ASP A 50 2.31 7.74 9.13
CA ASP A 50 1.92 7.35 10.50
C ASP A 50 0.46 6.91 10.53
N ALA A 51 -0.46 7.74 10.01
CA ALA A 51 -1.88 7.38 9.91
C ALA A 51 -2.14 6.11 9.09
N MET A 52 -1.33 5.84 8.06
CA MET A 52 -1.41 4.59 7.30
C MET A 52 -0.93 3.39 8.12
N TYR A 53 0.14 3.54 8.90
CA TYR A 53 0.64 2.46 9.77
C TYR A 53 -0.29 2.19 10.93
N ASP A 54 -0.89 3.23 11.52
CA ASP A 54 -1.89 3.11 12.57
C ASP A 54 -3.10 2.31 12.05
N ALA A 55 -3.60 2.63 10.85
CA ALA A 55 -4.69 1.87 10.23
C ALA A 55 -4.32 0.40 9.93
N ILE A 56 -3.05 0.12 9.58
CA ILE A 56 -2.57 -1.25 9.42
C ILE A 56 -2.51 -1.98 10.77
N ALA A 57 -2.06 -1.31 11.82
CA ALA A 57 -2.01 -1.87 13.17
C ALA A 57 -3.43 -2.17 13.69
N GLU A 58 -4.36 -1.24 13.57
CA GLU A 58 -5.77 -1.42 13.92
C GLU A 58 -6.40 -2.60 13.16
N HIS A 59 -6.14 -2.71 11.85
CA HIS A 59 -6.63 -3.83 11.06
C HIS A 59 -6.01 -5.18 11.48
N ASN A 60 -4.73 -5.19 11.84
CA ASN A 60 -4.07 -6.38 12.39
C ASN A 60 -4.71 -6.83 13.71
N GLU A 61 -5.02 -5.88 14.60
CA GLU A 61 -5.72 -6.13 15.86
C GLU A 61 -7.13 -6.68 15.61
N LEU A 62 -7.88 -6.09 14.67
CA LEU A 62 -9.19 -6.60 14.26
C LEU A 62 -9.11 -8.05 13.78
N ILE A 63 -8.09 -8.40 12.98
CA ILE A 63 -7.89 -9.79 12.54
C ILE A 63 -7.67 -10.72 13.74
N ALA A 64 -6.89 -10.30 14.75
CA ALA A 64 -6.65 -11.09 15.96
C ALA A 64 -7.94 -11.29 16.76
N VAL A 65 -8.65 -10.19 17.06
CA VAL A 65 -9.93 -10.22 17.78
C VAL A 65 -10.96 -11.10 17.06
N TYR A 66 -11.08 -11.01 15.74
CA TYR A 66 -12.06 -11.78 14.98
C TYR A 66 -11.75 -13.27 15.00
N ARG A 67 -10.46 -13.64 15.00
CA ARG A 67 -10.03 -15.05 15.12
C ARG A 67 -10.29 -15.61 16.50
N GLU A 68 -10.06 -14.82 17.54
CA GLU A 68 -10.27 -15.22 18.93
C GLU A 68 -11.75 -15.24 19.32
N SER A 69 -12.61 -14.52 18.60
CA SER A 69 -14.03 -14.35 18.96
C SER A 69 -14.88 -15.64 18.98
N GLY A 70 -14.43 -16.72 18.32
CA GLY A 70 -15.20 -17.96 18.19
C GLY A 70 -16.46 -17.88 17.32
N ASP A 71 -16.90 -16.68 16.92
CA ASP A 71 -18.05 -16.47 16.03
C ASP A 71 -17.69 -16.86 14.59
N PRO A 72 -18.35 -17.87 13.99
CA PRO A 72 -18.05 -18.32 12.63
C PRO A 72 -18.15 -17.21 11.58
N ARG A 73 -19.02 -16.20 11.78
CA ARG A 73 -19.17 -15.08 10.84
C ARG A 73 -17.96 -14.14 10.89
N LYS A 74 -17.48 -13.81 12.09
CA LYS A 74 -16.27 -12.97 12.27
C LYS A 74 -15.02 -13.68 11.78
N VAL A 75 -14.87 -14.96 12.11
CA VAL A 75 -13.75 -15.78 11.63
C VAL A 75 -13.77 -15.87 10.10
N ALA A 76 -14.94 -16.06 9.49
CA ALA A 76 -15.08 -16.09 8.04
C ALA A 76 -14.70 -14.76 7.37
N ALA A 77 -15.01 -13.62 7.99
CA ALA A 77 -14.70 -12.29 7.45
C ALA A 77 -13.19 -12.02 7.32
N VAL A 78 -12.36 -12.63 8.18
CA VAL A 78 -10.89 -12.47 8.17
C VAL A 78 -10.16 -13.74 7.70
N LYS A 79 -10.90 -14.76 7.24
CA LYS A 79 -10.36 -15.98 6.66
C LYS A 79 -9.52 -15.58 5.44
N TRP A 80 -8.25 -15.97 5.41
CA TRP A 80 -7.23 -15.61 4.41
C TRP A 80 -6.52 -14.25 4.55
N GLN A 81 -6.92 -13.41 5.49
CA GLN A 81 -6.17 -12.19 5.76
C GLN A 81 -4.98 -12.51 6.68
N ARG A 82 -3.78 -12.00 6.39
CA ARG A 82 -2.62 -12.18 7.28
C ARG A 82 -2.24 -10.82 7.87
N PRO A 83 -1.97 -10.77 9.20
CA PRO A 83 -1.43 -9.57 9.80
C PRO A 83 -0.15 -9.12 9.10
N VAL A 84 0.01 -7.81 8.93
CA VAL A 84 1.15 -7.17 8.29
C VAL A 84 2.25 -6.98 9.33
N GLY A 85 3.37 -7.70 9.17
CA GLY A 85 4.55 -7.54 10.04
C GLY A 85 5.59 -6.52 9.54
N PRO A 86 6.66 -6.30 10.31
CA PRO A 86 7.70 -5.30 10.02
C PRO A 86 8.35 -5.44 8.63
N THR A 87 8.62 -6.67 8.18
CA THR A 87 9.18 -6.92 6.84
C THR A 87 8.24 -6.47 5.72
N SER A 88 6.93 -6.65 5.90
CA SER A 88 5.93 -6.19 4.94
C SER A 88 5.86 -4.67 4.90
N ILE A 89 5.93 -4.00 6.05
CA ILE A 89 6.04 -2.53 6.14
C ILE A 89 7.27 -2.04 5.36
N HIS A 90 8.42 -2.67 5.54
CA HIS A 90 9.64 -2.33 4.77
C HIS A 90 9.43 -2.47 3.25
N ARG A 91 8.73 -3.50 2.80
CA ARG A 91 8.43 -3.72 1.36
C ARG A 91 7.41 -2.70 0.81
N ILE A 92 6.42 -2.31 1.62
CA ILE A 92 5.48 -1.24 1.29
C ILE A 92 6.26 0.08 1.14
N ASN A 93 7.15 0.40 2.08
CA ASN A 93 8.01 1.59 2.03
C ASN A 93 8.96 1.58 0.83
N GLY A 94 9.54 0.43 0.50
CA GLY A 94 10.35 0.27 -0.70
C GLY A 94 9.56 0.53 -1.98
N THR A 95 8.29 0.15 -2.02
CA THR A 95 7.38 0.43 -3.14
C THR A 95 7.07 1.93 -3.23
N LEU A 96 6.73 2.57 -2.12
CA LEU A 96 6.49 4.01 -2.06
C LEU A 96 7.73 4.79 -2.51
N LYS A 97 8.92 4.44 -2.01
CA LYS A 97 10.20 5.05 -2.41
C LYS A 97 10.45 4.91 -3.91
N THR A 98 10.22 3.72 -4.45
CA THR A 98 10.38 3.46 -5.90
C THR A 98 9.38 4.25 -6.73
N CYS A 99 8.14 4.42 -6.24
CA CYS A 99 7.12 5.25 -6.88
C CYS A 99 7.52 6.74 -6.87
N LEU A 100 7.96 7.26 -5.72
CA LEU A 100 8.36 8.66 -5.58
C LEU A 100 9.65 8.99 -6.36
N ASN A 101 10.59 8.07 -6.45
CA ASN A 101 11.81 8.25 -7.25
C ASN A 101 11.53 8.29 -8.77
N ARG A 102 10.32 7.96 -9.21
CA ARG A 102 9.94 8.13 -10.61
C ARG A 102 9.87 9.63 -10.93
N PRO A 103 10.59 10.09 -11.96
CA PRO A 103 10.38 11.44 -12.49
C PRO A 103 8.91 11.57 -12.90
N VAL A 104 8.23 12.60 -12.40
CA VAL A 104 6.96 13.01 -12.98
C VAL A 104 7.34 13.51 -14.38
N LYS A 105 6.91 12.81 -15.43
CA LYS A 105 6.95 13.35 -16.79
C LYS A 105 5.85 14.42 -16.90
N GLU A 106 5.98 15.49 -16.12
CA GLU A 106 5.27 16.74 -16.36
C GLU A 106 6.09 17.48 -17.42
N GLY A 107 5.44 17.87 -18.52
CA GLY A 107 6.06 18.32 -19.75
C GLY A 107 6.97 19.54 -19.58
N LEU A 108 8.27 19.31 -19.54
CA LEU A 108 9.29 20.31 -19.81
C LEU A 108 10.03 19.86 -21.07
N TRP A 109 9.42 20.19 -22.21
CA TRP A 109 10.15 20.54 -23.41
C TRP A 109 10.32 22.06 -23.38
N TRP A 110 11.49 22.52 -22.96
CA TRP A 110 12.18 23.71 -23.45
C TRP A 110 13.67 23.53 -23.14
#